data_AF-A0A7V9MFS6-F1
#
_entry.id   AF-A0A7V9MFS6-F1
#
_cell.length_a   1.000
_cell.length_b   1.000
_cell.length_c   1.000
_cell.angle_alpha   90.00
_cell.angle_beta   90.00
_cell.angle_gamma   90.00
#
_symmetry.space_group_name_H-M   'P 1'
#
loop_
_entity.id
_entity.type
_entity.pdbx_description
1 polymer ?
#
loop_
_entity_poly.entity_id
_entity_poly.type
_entity_poly.pdbx_seq_one_letter_code
_entity_poly.pdbx_strand_id
1 'polypeptide(L)' 'DVLELSQERAAAEINGVGLNAEVREKRTENEDEDGTVLVQRPPPGSERERGRTVVILVGRFESPDGESLIE' A
#
# COMPACT_ATOMS: atom_id res chain seq x y z
N ASP A 1 11.23 -0.77 7.48
CA ASP A 1 10.39 0.33 6.97
C ASP A 1 9.75 -0.19 5.69
N VAL A 2 8.43 -0.05 5.53
CA VAL A 2 7.74 -0.61 4.34
C VAL A 2 7.14 0.46 3.43
N LEU A 3 7.48 1.73 3.66
CA LEU A 3 7.18 2.80 2.70
C LEU A 3 8.05 2.60 1.46
N GLU A 4 7.50 2.93 0.29
CA GLU A 4 8.18 2.79 -1.01
C GLU A 4 8.52 1.32 -1.40
N LEU A 5 8.04 0.34 -0.63
CA LEU A 5 8.12 -1.06 -0.99
C LEU A 5 6.91 -1.48 -1.83
N SER A 6 7.10 -2.50 -2.68
CA SER A 6 6.00 -3.17 -3.36
C SER A 6 5.02 -3.77 -2.36
N GLN A 7 3.73 -3.81 -2.71
CA GLN A 7 2.68 -4.37 -1.85
C GLN A 7 3.03 -5.76 -1.30
N GLU A 8 3.67 -6.61 -2.09
CA GLU A 8 4.06 -7.97 -1.74
C GLU A 8 5.14 -7.99 -0.65
N ARG A 9 6.17 -7.14 -0.81
CA ARG A 9 7.26 -6.97 0.16
C ARG A 9 6.74 -6.43 1.47
N ALA A 10 5.91 -5.38 1.41
CA ALA A 10 5.29 -4.78 2.59
C ALA A 10 4.40 -5.77 3.32
N ALA A 11 3.57 -6.53 2.61
CA ALA A 11 2.74 -7.57 3.20
C ALA A 11 3.58 -8.69 3.83
N ALA A 12 4.66 -9.12 3.19
CA ALA A 12 5.55 -10.16 3.73
C ALA A 12 6.21 -9.72 5.05
N GLU A 13 6.71 -8.48 5.14
CA GLU A 13 7.29 -7.91 6.36
C GLU A 13 6.25 -7.86 7.50
N ILE A 14 5.04 -7.36 7.22
CA ILE A 14 3.95 -7.24 8.19
C ILE A 14 3.52 -8.62 8.69
N ASN A 15 3.31 -9.58 7.79
CA ASN A 15 2.95 -10.96 8.16
C ASN A 15 4.10 -11.67 8.89
N GLY A 16 5.35 -11.39 8.53
CA GLY A 16 6.55 -11.96 9.14
C GLY A 16 6.70 -11.60 10.62
N VAL A 17 6.21 -10.43 11.04
CA VAL A 17 6.17 -10.02 12.45
C VAL A 17 4.90 -10.46 13.19
N GLY A 18 4.02 -11.23 12.54
CA GLY A 18 2.77 -11.73 13.10
C GLY A 18 1.64 -10.71 13.14
N LEU A 19 1.64 -9.74 12.23
CA LEU A 19 0.57 -8.77 12.00
C LEU A 19 -0.21 -9.12 10.71
N ASN A 20 -1.39 -8.56 10.53
CA ASN A 20 -2.19 -8.73 9.31
C ASN A 20 -2.00 -7.53 8.39
N ALA A 21 -1.60 -7.74 7.13
CA ALA A 21 -1.53 -6.67 6.14
C ALA A 21 -2.89 -6.47 5.46
N GLU A 22 -3.46 -5.27 5.54
CA GLU A 22 -4.63 -4.86 4.77
C GLU A 22 -4.20 -3.91 3.65
N VAL A 23 -4.37 -4.33 2.40
CA VAL A 23 -4.01 -3.55 1.22
C VAL A 23 -5.19 -2.71 0.78
N ARG A 24 -4.97 -1.41 0.61
CA ARG A 24 -5.93 -0.47 0.02
C ARG A 24 -5.27 0.25 -1.13
N GLU A 25 -6.04 0.51 -2.17
CA GLU A 25 -5.53 1.17 -3.36
C GLU A 25 -5.85 2.66 -3.29
N LYS A 26 -4.89 3.49 -3.68
CA LYS A 26 -5.02 4.95 -3.72
C LYS A 26 -4.61 5.42 -5.10
N ARG A 27 -5.54 6.10 -5.79
CA ARG A 27 -5.24 6.75 -7.07
C ARG A 27 -4.04 7.68 -6.93
N THR A 28 -3.09 7.55 -7.85
CA THR A 28 -1.95 8.43 -8.01
C THR A 28 -1.78 8.78 -9.49
N GLU A 29 -1.19 9.95 -9.73
CA GLU A 29 -0.83 10.48 -11.05
C GLU A 29 0.62 10.12 -11.42
N ASN A 30 1.33 9.45 -10.52
CA ASN A 30 2.74 9.09 -10.66
C ASN A 30 2.86 7.60 -10.99
N GLU A 31 3.43 7.27 -12.15
CA GLU A 31 3.59 5.87 -12.59
C GLU A 31 4.58 5.11 -11.68
N ASP A 32 5.61 5.78 -11.17
CA ASP A 32 6.59 5.20 -10.24
C ASP A 32 5.96 4.76 -8.90
N GLU A 33 4.81 5.33 -8.55
CA GLU A 33 4.06 5.00 -7.34
C GLU A 33 3.08 3.83 -7.55
N ASP A 34 2.90 3.35 -8.78
CA ASP A 34 2.03 2.22 -9.10
C ASP A 34 2.54 0.92 -8.45
N GLY A 35 1.66 0.23 -7.71
CA GLY A 35 2.01 -0.99 -6.99
C GLY A 35 2.90 -0.79 -5.76
N THR A 36 3.21 0.47 -5.41
CA THR A 36 4.12 0.84 -4.32
C THR A 36 3.35 1.40 -3.12
N VAL A 37 3.79 1.07 -1.90
CA VAL A 37 3.17 1.56 -0.66
C VAL A 37 3.50 3.03 -0.44
N LEU A 38 2.48 3.87 -0.52
CA LEU A 38 2.56 5.32 -0.32
C LEU A 38 2.37 5.70 1.15
N VAL A 39 1.48 4.99 1.83
CA VAL A 39 1.16 5.27 3.23
C VAL A 39 0.94 3.96 3.96
N GLN A 40 1.55 3.85 5.13
CA GLN A 40 1.29 2.78 6.07
C GLN A 40 0.70 3.36 7.36
N ARG A 41 -0.35 2.72 7.88
CA ARG A 41 -0.86 2.99 9.22
C ARG A 41 -1.08 1.70 10.00
N PRO A 42 -0.54 1.62 11.24
CA PRO A 42 0.34 2.59 11.91
C PRO A 42 1.74 2.70 11.28
N PRO A 43 2.48 3.81 11.50
CA PRO A 43 3.78 4.01 10.88
C PRO A 43 4.80 2.96 11.35
N PRO A 44 5.83 2.69 10.52
CA PRO A 44 6.89 1.75 10.85
C PRO A 44 7.58 2.14 12.16
N GLY A 45 7.99 1.14 12.94
CA GLY A 45 8.60 1.35 14.26
C GLY A 45 7.60 1.64 15.40
N SER A 46 6.29 1.74 15.12
CA SER A 46 5.29 1.71 16.19
C SER A 46 5.24 0.33 16.83
N GLU A 47 5.42 0.25 18.15
CA GLU A 47 5.17 -0.97 18.91
C GLU A 47 3.70 -1.37 18.78
N ARG A 48 3.45 -2.61 18.35
CA ARG A 48 2.11 -3.16 18.17
C ARG A 48 2.03 -4.55 18.79
N GLU A 49 0.86 -4.83 19.35
CA GLU A 49 0.51 -6.19 19.76
C GLU A 49 0.42 -7.09 18.53
N ARG A 50 0.92 -8.32 18.65
CA ARG A 50 0.79 -9.35 17.60
C ARG A 50 -0.68 -9.59 17.27
N GLY A 51 -0.99 -9.82 16.00
CA GLY A 51 -2.35 -10.05 15.50
C GLY A 51 -3.13 -8.80 15.11
N ARG A 52 -2.58 -7.60 15.26
CA ARG A 52 -3.23 -6.36 14.77
C ARG A 52 -3.13 -6.23 13.25
N THR A 53 -4.09 -5.50 12.67
CA THR A 53 -4.11 -5.17 11.24
C THR A 53 -3.34 -3.88 10.98
N VAL A 54 -2.47 -3.91 9.97
CA VAL A 54 -1.73 -2.77 9.43
C VAL A 54 -2.30 -2.47 8.06
N VAL A 55 -2.80 -1.25 7.88
CA VAL A 55 -3.37 -0.79 6.62
C VAL A 55 -2.25 -0.15 5.80
N ILE A 56 -2.05 -0.63 4.58
CA ILE A 56 -1.14 -0.04 3.58
C ILE A 56 -1.94 0.49 2.40
N LEU A 57 -1.66 1.74 2.02
CA LEU A 57 -2.20 2.39 0.84
C LEU A 57 -1.17 2.27 -0.27
N VAL A 58 -1.52 1.50 -1.29
CA VAL A 58 -0.72 1.26 -2.48
C VAL A 58 -1.16 2.24 -3.56
N GLY A 59 -0.21 2.91 -4.19
CA GLY A 59 -0.47 3.76 -5.33
C GLY A 59 -1.00 2.91 -6.48
N ARG A 60 -2.11 3.34 -7.07
CA ARG A 60 -2.60 2.83 -8.35
C ARG A 60 -2.54 3.98 -9.32
N PHE A 61 -1.65 3.88 -10.30
CA PHE A 61 -1.56 4.87 -11.35
C PHE A 61 -2.86 4.83 -12.16
N GLU A 62 -3.52 5.97 -12.23
CA GLU A 62 -4.60 6.17 -13.18
C GLU A 62 -4.23 7.30 -14.12
N SER A 63 -4.16 6.95 -15.40
CA SER A 63 -4.02 7.94 -16.46
C SER A 63 -5.24 8.87 -16.41
N PRO A 64 -5.05 10.20 -16.38
CA PRO A 64 -6.16 11.15 -16.43
C PRO A 64 -6.98 11.00 -17.72
N ASP A 65 -6.41 10.35 -18.74
CA ASP A 65 -7.03 10.04 -20.04
C ASP A 65 -7.97 8.82 -20.00
N GLY A 66 -8.21 8.22 -18.83
CA GLY A 66 -9.13 7.11 -18.61
C GLY A 66 -10.62 7.50 -18.64
N GLU A 67 -10.96 8.72 -19.05
CA GLU A 67 -12.33 9.13 -19.37
C GLU A 67 -12.79 8.45 -20.67
N SER A 68 -13.28 7.23 -20.49
CA SER A 68 -14.49 6.71 -21.10
C SER A 68 -14.75 7.15 -22.54
N LEU A 69 -14.22 6.37 -23.48
CA LEU A 69 -14.91 6.05 -24.72
C LEU A 69 -16.30 5.47 -24.35
N ILE A 70 -17.28 6.33 -24.12
CA ILE A 70 -18.70 5.95 -24.15
C ILE A 70 -19.10 6.07 -25.62
N GLU A 71 -19.05 4.95 -26.34
CA GLU A 71 -19.68 4.80 -27.66
C GLU A 71 -21.21 4.85 -27.53
#